data_AF-A0A929EMZ6-F1
#
_entry.id   AF-A0A929EMZ6-F1
#
_cell.length_a   1.000
_cell.length_b   1.000
_cell.length_c   1.000
_cell.angle_alpha   90.00
_cell.angle_beta   90.00
_cell.angle_gamma   90.00
#
_symmetry.space_group_name_H-M   'P 1'
#
loop_
_entity.id
_entity.type
_entity.pdbx_description
1 polymer ?
#
loop_
_entity_poly.entity_id
_entity_poly.type
_entity_poly.pdbx_seq_one_letter_code
_entity_poly.pdbx_strand_id
1 'polypeptide(L)'
;MLLVTKKRVSDVSLVMLSGSLTVHSHGDLQNSIVECTNGPGDNILLSLECLDKISSSGIGILVTACVEIVKQGRILKLVMVPTDILEKLDMYKVLPLFSIFNDVESAVKQVKLDEDKKGKNFVRLFERIDVKIGARFRRHKSGKEGLVRGFQDATAMNLTKRGMFIMTDATIEADTLIDVKLSLGKGFLKKESVSFLGKVVRRLEATEEMSSGLALIILHMDDDEMGRLEKHLKRHEKKS
;
A
#
# COMPACT_ATOMS: atom_id res chain seq x y z
N MET A 1 -4.26 22.91 -20.94
CA MET A 1 -2.85 22.42 -20.89
C MET A 1 -2.50 22.20 -19.43
N LEU A 2 -1.50 21.37 -19.11
CA LEU A 2 -0.89 21.38 -17.77
C LEU A 2 0.36 22.26 -17.81
N LEU A 3 0.56 23.07 -16.78
CA LEU A 3 1.82 23.74 -16.50
C LEU A 3 2.38 23.19 -15.19
N VAL A 4 3.69 22.91 -15.17
CA VAL A 4 4.37 22.36 -14.00
C VAL A 4 5.54 23.27 -13.64
N THR A 5 5.47 23.88 -12.46
CA THR A 5 6.56 24.71 -11.91
C THR A 5 7.18 24.03 -10.71
N LYS A 6 8.49 24.17 -10.52
CA LYS A 6 9.26 23.45 -9.50
C LYS A 6 9.98 24.46 -8.62
N LYS A 7 9.96 24.24 -7.29
CA LYS A 7 10.69 25.04 -6.30
C LYS A 7 11.24 24.12 -5.21
N ARG A 8 12.45 24.42 -4.71
CA ARG A 8 12.99 23.73 -3.54
C ARG A 8 12.51 24.41 -2.25
N VAL A 9 12.03 23.64 -1.28
CA VAL A 9 11.60 24.12 0.03
C VAL A 9 12.23 23.24 1.10
N SER A 10 13.29 23.74 1.74
CA SER A 10 14.23 22.90 2.50
C SER A 10 14.69 21.69 1.65
N ASP A 11 14.59 20.48 2.19
CA ASP A 11 15.05 19.24 1.58
C ASP A 11 13.98 18.58 0.68
N VAL A 12 12.89 19.31 0.38
CA VAL A 12 11.69 18.79 -0.28
C VAL A 12 11.40 19.56 -1.56
N SER A 13 11.12 18.84 -2.65
CA SER A 13 10.78 19.42 -3.95
C SER A 13 9.29 19.73 -4.03
N LEU A 14 8.94 21.03 -4.05
CA LEU A 14 7.58 21.51 -4.27
C LEU A 14 7.31 21.60 -5.78
N VAL A 15 6.43 20.73 -6.26
CA VAL A 15 5.92 20.70 -7.63
C VAL A 15 4.54 21.35 -7.62
N MET A 16 4.35 22.40 -8.40
CA MET A 16 3.10 23.17 -8.47
C MET A 16 2.44 22.93 -9.82
N LEU A 17 1.22 22.38 -9.80
CA LEU A 17 0.43 22.12 -10.99
C LEU A 17 -0.52 23.28 -11.25
N SER A 18 -0.59 23.74 -12.49
CA SER A 18 -1.56 24.74 -12.94
C SER A 18 -2.23 24.33 -14.25
N GLY A 19 -3.47 24.78 -14.44
CA GLY A 19 -4.26 24.45 -15.62
C GLY A 19 -5.10 23.18 -15.43
N SER A 20 -5.07 22.28 -16.42
CA SER A 20 -5.92 21.08 -16.43
C SER A 20 -5.12 19.78 -16.47
N LEU A 21 -5.33 18.90 -15.49
CA LEU A 21 -4.76 17.56 -15.42
C LEU A 21 -5.72 16.56 -16.09
N THR A 22 -5.33 16.10 -17.28
CA THR A 22 -6.16 15.29 -18.19
C THR A 22 -5.34 14.19 -18.87
N VAL A 23 -5.94 13.40 -19.77
CA VAL A 23 -5.23 12.35 -20.53
C VAL A 23 -3.98 12.86 -21.27
N HIS A 24 -4.01 14.11 -21.76
CA HIS A 24 -2.87 14.72 -22.48
C HIS A 24 -1.70 15.12 -21.55
N SER A 25 -1.96 15.21 -20.24
CA SER A 25 -1.03 15.74 -19.24
C SER A 25 -0.06 14.70 -18.66
N HIS A 26 -0.09 13.46 -19.17
CA HIS A 26 0.68 12.34 -18.60
C HIS A 26 2.19 12.57 -18.70
N GLY A 27 2.69 12.95 -19.90
CA GLY A 27 4.10 13.23 -20.12
C GLY A 27 4.61 14.42 -19.32
N ASP A 28 3.85 15.52 -19.29
CA ASP A 28 4.18 16.73 -18.54
C ASP A 28 4.43 16.44 -17.05
N LEU A 29 3.55 15.66 -16.43
CA LEU A 29 3.66 15.28 -15.02
C LEU A 29 4.75 14.23 -14.78
N GLN A 30 4.83 13.19 -15.62
CA GLN A 30 5.79 12.10 -15.43
C GLN A 30 7.24 12.56 -15.62
N ASN A 31 7.54 13.30 -16.70
CA ASN A 31 8.84 13.93 -16.90
C ASN A 31 9.18 14.86 -15.74
N SER A 32 8.21 15.65 -15.30
CA SER A 32 8.41 16.57 -14.18
C SER A 32 8.78 15.88 -12.87
N ILE A 33 8.16 14.72 -12.59
CA ILE A 33 8.46 13.87 -11.44
C ILE A 33 9.85 13.24 -11.59
N VAL A 34 10.17 12.65 -12.74
CA VAL A 34 11.48 12.02 -13.00
C VAL A 34 12.61 13.00 -12.72
N GLU A 35 12.53 14.22 -13.25
CA GLU A 35 13.49 15.29 -12.95
C GLU A 35 13.58 15.63 -11.45
N CYS A 36 12.45 15.69 -10.74
CA CYS A 36 12.43 15.90 -9.28
C CYS A 36 12.97 14.72 -8.47
N THR A 37 13.13 13.54 -9.09
CA THR A 37 13.68 12.33 -8.44
C THR A 37 15.16 12.09 -8.74
N ASN A 38 15.80 12.90 -9.58
CA ASN A 38 17.23 12.71 -9.91
C ASN A 38 18.19 13.08 -8.75
N GLY A 39 17.67 13.61 -7.63
CA GLY A 39 18.42 13.83 -6.39
C GLY A 39 18.18 12.73 -5.32
N PRO A 40 19.20 12.36 -4.52
CA PRO A 40 19.03 11.49 -3.36
C PRO A 40 18.32 12.23 -2.21
N GLY A 41 17.37 11.56 -1.56
CA GLY A 41 16.59 12.15 -0.46
C GLY A 41 15.36 12.97 -0.88
N ASP A 42 15.27 13.37 -2.15
CA ASP A 42 14.21 14.25 -2.65
C ASP A 42 12.81 13.62 -2.52
N ASN A 43 12.08 14.04 -1.49
CA ASN A 43 10.63 13.85 -1.34
C ASN A 43 9.87 14.96 -2.08
N ILE A 44 8.59 14.74 -2.35
CA ILE A 44 7.79 15.61 -3.21
C ILE A 44 6.55 16.14 -2.47
N LEU A 45 6.34 17.46 -2.54
CA LEU A 45 5.04 18.08 -2.28
C LEU A 45 4.42 18.45 -3.62
N LEU A 46 3.17 18.05 -3.84
CA LEU A 46 2.44 18.36 -5.07
C LEU A 46 1.32 19.36 -4.73
N SER A 47 1.52 20.64 -5.09
CA SER A 47 0.47 21.65 -4.98
C SER A 47 -0.50 21.54 -6.14
N LEU A 48 -1.79 21.51 -5.81
CA LEU A 48 -2.89 21.53 -6.78
C LEU A 48 -3.65 22.88 -6.77
N GLU A 49 -3.10 23.89 -6.10
CA GLU A 49 -3.73 25.20 -5.82
C GLU A 49 -4.25 25.91 -7.08
N CYS A 50 -3.48 25.84 -8.17
CA CYS A 50 -3.80 26.50 -9.45
C CYS A 50 -4.41 25.55 -10.49
N LEU A 51 -4.95 24.40 -10.07
CA LEU A 51 -5.48 23.36 -10.95
C LEU A 51 -6.98 23.52 -11.20
N ASP A 52 -7.35 24.24 -12.28
CA ASP A 52 -8.74 24.50 -12.69
C ASP A 52 -9.59 23.23 -12.87
N LYS A 53 -8.97 22.12 -13.27
CA LYS A 53 -9.70 20.90 -13.66
C LYS A 53 -8.87 19.62 -13.58
N ILE A 54 -9.51 18.57 -13.09
CA ILE A 54 -9.05 17.18 -13.22
C ILE A 54 -10.12 16.33 -13.92
N SER A 55 -9.72 15.42 -14.81
CA SER A 55 -10.60 14.37 -15.38
C SER A 55 -10.39 13.02 -14.69
N SER A 56 -11.26 12.04 -14.96
CA SER A 56 -11.06 10.64 -14.52
C SER A 56 -9.70 10.08 -14.95
N SER A 57 -9.27 10.36 -16.18
CA SER A 57 -7.92 10.05 -16.68
C SER A 57 -6.82 10.83 -15.94
N GLY A 58 -7.04 12.10 -15.60
CA GLY A 58 -6.14 12.89 -14.76
C GLY A 58 -5.96 12.33 -13.34
N ILE A 59 -7.04 11.80 -12.75
CA ILE A 59 -6.99 11.08 -11.46
C ILE A 59 -6.16 9.80 -11.58
N GLY A 60 -6.36 9.02 -12.65
CA GLY A 60 -5.54 7.84 -12.92
C GLY A 60 -4.05 8.17 -13.03
N ILE A 61 -3.71 9.23 -13.76
CA ILE A 61 -2.34 9.75 -13.90
C ILE A 61 -1.77 10.17 -12.53
N LEU A 62 -2.54 10.89 -11.71
CA LEU A 62 -2.14 11.33 -10.36
C LEU A 62 -1.88 10.14 -9.41
N VAL A 63 -2.73 9.10 -9.46
CA VAL A 63 -2.56 7.88 -8.66
C VAL A 63 -1.33 7.09 -9.10
N THR A 64 -1.11 6.91 -10.40
CA THR A 64 0.10 6.25 -10.94
C THR A 64 1.37 6.99 -10.52
N ALA A 65 1.41 8.31 -10.69
CA ALA A 65 2.51 9.17 -10.24
C ALA A 65 2.82 9.01 -8.74
N CYS A 66 1.79 9.01 -7.88
CA CYS A 66 1.95 8.78 -6.45
C CYS A 66 2.55 7.39 -6.15
N VAL A 67 2.03 6.34 -6.80
CA VAL A 67 2.51 4.95 -6.65
C VAL A 67 3.96 4.80 -7.13
N GLU A 68 4.36 5.45 -8.23
CA GLU A 68 5.74 5.42 -8.74
C GLU A 68 6.72 6.09 -7.77
N ILE A 69 6.37 7.25 -7.19
CA ILE A 69 7.22 7.94 -6.21
C ILE A 69 7.35 7.12 -4.91
N VAL A 70 6.25 6.52 -4.42
CA VAL A 70 6.26 5.69 -3.20
C VAL A 70 7.07 4.41 -3.38
N LYS A 71 7.05 3.79 -4.57
CA LYS A 71 7.94 2.64 -4.93
C LYS A 71 9.43 3.00 -4.94
N GLN A 72 9.80 4.27 -4.96
CA GLN A 72 11.19 4.71 -4.82
C GLN A 72 11.58 4.99 -3.34
N GLY A 73 10.72 4.64 -2.37
CA GLY A 73 10.94 4.94 -0.95
C GLY A 73 10.81 6.44 -0.59
N ARG A 74 10.31 7.26 -1.52
CA ARG A 74 10.08 8.69 -1.33
C ARG A 74 8.70 8.94 -0.73
N ILE A 75 8.56 10.06 -0.03
CA ILE A 75 7.26 10.56 0.42
C ILE A 75 6.69 11.47 -0.68
N LEU A 76 5.42 11.26 -1.04
CA LEU A 76 4.59 12.27 -1.69
C LEU A 76 3.50 12.73 -0.72
N LYS A 77 3.21 14.04 -0.72
CA LYS A 77 2.02 14.61 -0.08
C LYS A 77 1.37 15.62 -1.04
N LEU A 78 0.05 15.73 -1.00
CA LEU A 78 -0.66 16.81 -1.70
C LEU A 78 -0.75 18.03 -0.78
N VAL A 79 -0.65 19.23 -1.36
CA VAL A 79 -0.87 20.48 -0.63
C VAL A 79 -1.85 21.38 -1.38
N MET A 80 -2.56 22.23 -0.64
CA MET A 80 -3.40 23.31 -1.18
C MET A 80 -4.38 22.81 -2.25
N VAL A 81 -5.09 21.72 -1.98
CA VAL A 81 -6.00 21.08 -2.96
C VAL A 81 -7.36 21.78 -2.96
N PRO A 82 -7.84 22.32 -4.10
CA PRO A 82 -9.15 22.96 -4.18
C PRO A 82 -10.31 22.02 -3.83
N THR A 83 -11.39 22.57 -3.28
CA THR A 83 -12.53 21.79 -2.76
C THR A 83 -13.19 20.92 -3.84
N ASP A 84 -13.36 21.44 -5.06
CA ASP A 84 -13.94 20.68 -6.17
C ASP A 84 -13.02 19.55 -6.66
N ILE A 85 -11.69 19.69 -6.50
CA ILE A 85 -10.71 18.65 -6.76
C ILE A 85 -10.76 17.59 -5.65
N LEU A 86 -10.92 17.99 -4.38
CA LEU A 86 -11.14 17.06 -3.25
C LEU A 86 -12.43 16.24 -3.43
N GLU A 87 -13.54 16.88 -3.79
CA GLU A 87 -14.83 16.22 -4.08
C GLU A 87 -14.69 15.18 -5.19
N LYS A 88 -13.94 15.49 -6.26
CA LYS A 88 -13.64 14.53 -7.33
C LYS A 88 -12.78 13.36 -6.82
N LEU A 89 -11.77 13.62 -5.99
CA LEU A 89 -10.93 12.56 -5.42
C LEU A 89 -11.69 11.65 -4.42
N ASP A 90 -12.66 12.18 -3.68
CA ASP A 90 -13.55 11.34 -2.85
C ASP A 90 -14.62 10.61 -3.66
N MET A 91 -15.19 11.22 -4.69
CA MET A 91 -16.16 10.56 -5.59
C MET A 91 -15.59 9.28 -6.21
N TYR A 92 -14.31 9.30 -6.62
CA TYR A 92 -13.59 8.11 -7.09
C TYR A 92 -12.93 7.28 -5.97
N LYS A 93 -13.16 7.65 -4.69
CA LYS A 93 -12.67 6.99 -3.47
C LYS A 93 -11.15 6.77 -3.42
N VAL A 94 -10.40 7.64 -4.11
CA VAL A 94 -8.93 7.67 -4.12
C VAL A 94 -8.34 8.60 -3.06
N LEU A 95 -9.14 9.49 -2.45
CA LEU A 95 -8.70 10.41 -1.39
C LEU A 95 -7.87 9.73 -0.28
N PRO A 96 -8.23 8.52 0.24
CA PRO A 96 -7.43 7.80 1.25
C PRO A 96 -6.07 7.25 0.77
N LEU A 97 -5.67 7.48 -0.49
CA LEU A 97 -4.33 7.20 -1.00
C LEU A 97 -3.36 8.37 -0.77
N PHE A 98 -3.87 9.57 -0.44
CA PHE A 98 -3.09 10.80 -0.34
C PHE A 98 -3.06 11.31 1.10
N SER A 99 -1.89 11.77 1.55
CA SER A 99 -1.81 12.68 2.70
C SER A 99 -1.95 14.11 2.17
N ILE A 100 -2.97 14.83 2.63
CA ILE A 100 -3.35 16.16 2.11
C ILE A 100 -3.19 17.21 3.21
N PHE A 101 -2.65 18.39 2.85
CA PHE A 101 -2.40 19.50 3.77
C PHE A 101 -2.91 20.81 3.15
N ASN A 102 -3.33 21.75 4.00
CA ASN A 102 -3.80 23.06 3.55
C ASN A 102 -2.64 24.00 3.20
N ASP A 103 -1.44 23.74 3.71
CA ASP A 103 -0.26 24.59 3.55
C ASP A 103 1.04 23.78 3.39
N VAL A 104 2.08 24.43 2.86
CA VAL A 104 3.39 23.82 2.59
C VAL A 104 4.20 23.56 3.87
N GLU A 105 4.06 24.39 4.91
CA GLU A 105 4.90 24.30 6.12
C GLU A 105 4.52 23.09 6.98
N SER A 106 3.22 22.87 7.21
CA SER A 106 2.67 21.67 7.84
C SER A 106 3.03 20.41 7.06
N ALA A 107 3.00 20.49 5.73
CA ALA A 107 3.39 19.38 4.87
C ALA A 107 4.89 19.05 4.98
N VAL A 108 5.79 20.05 4.96
CA VAL A 108 7.24 19.86 5.16
C VAL A 108 7.53 19.32 6.57
N LYS A 109 6.88 19.85 7.61
CA LYS A 109 6.98 19.31 8.99
C LYS A 109 6.58 17.83 9.02
N GLN A 110 5.48 17.45 8.35
CA GLN A 110 5.06 16.06 8.28
C GLN A 110 5.98 15.20 7.39
N VAL A 111 6.60 15.73 6.33
CA VAL A 111 7.66 15.00 5.59
C VAL A 111 8.80 14.69 6.55
N LYS A 112 9.35 15.68 7.27
CA LYS A 112 10.47 15.45 8.21
C LYS A 112 10.10 14.47 9.32
N LEU A 113 8.91 14.58 9.93
CA LEU A 113 8.40 13.59 10.88
C LEU A 113 8.24 12.19 10.27
N ASP A 114 7.91 12.09 8.99
CA ASP A 114 7.81 10.80 8.29
C ASP A 114 9.18 10.27 7.82
N GLU A 115 10.22 11.12 7.73
CA GLU A 115 11.62 10.74 7.48
C GLU A 115 12.39 10.34 8.75
N ASP A 116 12.22 11.08 9.84
CA ASP A 116 12.65 10.66 11.18
C ASP A 116 12.00 9.32 11.56
N LYS A 117 10.74 9.14 11.12
CA LYS A 117 10.11 7.82 11.06
C LYS A 117 10.82 6.90 10.09
N LYS A 118 11.08 7.17 8.80
CA LYS A 118 11.86 6.25 7.92
C LYS A 118 13.13 5.74 8.59
N GLY A 119 13.89 6.60 9.27
CA GLY A 119 15.10 6.25 10.04
C GLY A 119 14.88 5.27 11.20
N LYS A 120 13.64 5.05 11.62
CA LYS A 120 13.20 4.09 12.66
C LYS A 120 12.16 3.07 12.16
N ASN A 121 11.57 3.29 10.99
CA ASN A 121 10.40 2.62 10.43
C ASN A 121 10.74 1.80 9.17
N PHE A 122 11.75 0.94 9.30
CA PHE A 122 11.55 -0.52 9.22
C PHE A 122 11.17 -1.20 7.88
N VAL A 123 10.29 -0.62 7.06
CA VAL A 123 9.61 -1.22 5.90
C VAL A 123 9.04 -0.07 5.03
N ARG A 124 9.03 -0.09 3.69
CA ARG A 124 8.50 -1.15 2.80
C ARG A 124 7.16 -1.68 3.35
N LEU A 125 6.17 -0.81 3.53
CA LEU A 125 4.91 -1.07 4.25
C LEU A 125 3.65 -1.27 3.35
N PHE A 126 3.58 -2.12 2.33
CA PHE A 126 4.41 -3.27 1.97
C PHE A 126 4.56 -3.30 0.45
N GLU A 127 5.80 -3.22 -0.03
CA GLU A 127 6.14 -3.76 -1.34
C GLU A 127 5.89 -5.27 -1.28
N ARG A 128 5.53 -5.91 -2.41
CA ARG A 128 5.20 -7.35 -2.42
C ARG A 128 6.42 -8.15 -1.96
N ILE A 129 6.38 -8.65 -0.72
CA ILE A 129 7.41 -9.56 -0.23
C ILE A 129 6.97 -10.96 -0.65
N ASP A 130 7.68 -11.51 -1.64
CA ASP A 130 7.64 -12.94 -1.94
C ASP A 130 8.13 -13.71 -0.72
N VAL A 131 7.22 -14.42 -0.08
CA VAL A 131 7.47 -15.23 1.13
C VAL A 131 7.04 -16.65 0.84
N LYS A 132 7.63 -17.63 1.52
CA LYS A 132 7.13 -19.02 1.48
C LYS A 132 6.98 -19.53 2.91
N ILE A 133 5.93 -19.05 3.56
CA ILE A 133 5.65 -19.34 4.98
C ILE A 133 4.37 -20.17 5.10
N GLY A 134 4.42 -21.21 5.95
CA GLY A 134 3.30 -22.09 6.20
C GLY A 134 2.14 -21.34 6.84
N ALA A 135 1.00 -21.30 6.17
CA ALA A 135 -0.20 -20.62 6.63
C ALA A 135 -1.29 -21.65 6.95
N ARG A 136 -2.19 -21.30 7.86
CA ARG A 136 -3.40 -22.07 8.15
C ARG A 136 -4.57 -21.13 8.32
N PHE A 137 -5.75 -21.51 7.85
CA PHE A 137 -6.94 -20.68 7.97
C PHE A 137 -8.21 -21.50 8.23
N ARG A 138 -9.27 -20.86 8.72
CA ARG A 138 -10.62 -21.41 8.83
C ARG A 138 -11.65 -20.30 8.58
N ARG A 139 -12.89 -20.64 8.22
CA ARG A 139 -13.98 -19.66 8.16
C ARG A 139 -14.19 -19.05 9.57
N HIS A 140 -14.18 -17.72 9.65
CA HIS A 140 -14.40 -16.98 10.90
C HIS A 140 -15.86 -17.14 11.33
N LYS A 141 -16.12 -17.16 12.65
CA LYS A 141 -17.45 -17.40 13.20
C LYS A 141 -18.07 -16.14 13.79
N SER A 142 -19.08 -15.62 13.11
CA SER A 142 -20.07 -14.75 13.74
C SER A 142 -21.15 -15.60 14.42
N GLY A 143 -21.11 -15.68 15.76
CA GLY A 143 -22.13 -16.35 16.56
C GLY A 143 -21.92 -17.85 16.85
N LYS A 144 -22.79 -18.38 17.72
CA LYS A 144 -22.82 -19.80 18.11
C LYS A 144 -23.73 -20.59 17.16
N GLU A 145 -23.15 -21.27 16.17
CA GLU A 145 -23.44 -22.68 15.80
C GLU A 145 -22.59 -23.13 14.59
N GLY A 146 -22.90 -24.29 14.01
CA GLY A 146 -22.22 -24.89 12.85
C GLY A 146 -20.95 -25.69 13.18
N LEU A 147 -20.73 -26.82 12.52
CA LEU A 147 -19.56 -27.68 12.78
C LEU A 147 -18.23 -26.97 12.47
N VAL A 148 -17.25 -27.13 13.34
CA VAL A 148 -15.88 -26.67 13.09
C VAL A 148 -15.20 -27.65 12.13
N ARG A 149 -15.18 -27.33 10.83
CA ARG A 149 -14.09 -27.81 9.98
C ARG A 149 -12.79 -27.21 10.51
N GLY A 150 -11.75 -28.04 10.62
CA GLY A 150 -10.47 -27.64 11.20
C GLY A 150 -9.78 -26.52 10.42
N PHE A 151 -8.68 -26.02 10.98
CA PHE A 151 -7.75 -25.18 10.22
C PHE A 151 -7.26 -25.96 8.99
N GLN A 152 -7.50 -25.42 7.79
CA GLN A 152 -7.00 -25.93 6.52
C GLN A 152 -5.61 -25.35 6.26
N ASP A 153 -4.73 -26.17 5.68
CA ASP A 153 -3.36 -25.78 5.37
C ASP A 153 -3.27 -24.95 4.07
N ALA A 154 -2.26 -24.09 4.05
CA ALA A 154 -1.95 -23.18 2.96
C ALA A 154 -0.47 -22.81 2.97
N THR A 155 0.00 -22.18 1.88
CA THR A 155 1.26 -21.44 1.87
C THR A 155 0.98 -19.98 1.56
N ALA A 156 1.35 -19.06 2.45
CA ALA A 156 1.36 -17.65 2.09
C ALA A 156 2.57 -17.40 1.19
N MET A 157 2.29 -16.92 -0.02
CA MET A 157 3.25 -16.73 -1.11
C MET A 157 3.66 -15.27 -1.29
N ASN A 158 2.77 -14.35 -0.92
CA ASN A 158 2.94 -12.91 -1.12
C ASN A 158 2.25 -12.17 0.01
N LEU A 159 2.94 -11.23 0.65
CA LEU A 159 2.45 -10.54 1.85
C LEU A 159 2.48 -9.02 1.69
N THR A 160 1.38 -8.36 2.08
CA THR A 160 1.28 -6.90 2.19
C THR A 160 0.50 -6.45 3.44
N LYS A 161 0.63 -5.18 3.88
CA LYS A 161 -0.11 -4.64 5.05
C LYS A 161 -1.62 -4.78 4.93
N ARG A 162 -2.12 -4.64 3.69
CA ARG A 162 -3.55 -4.64 3.38
C ARG A 162 -4.06 -6.02 2.98
N GLY A 163 -3.20 -7.01 2.70
CA GLY A 163 -3.63 -8.28 2.12
C GLY A 163 -2.50 -9.22 1.71
N MET A 164 -2.85 -10.45 1.33
CA MET A 164 -1.89 -11.50 0.95
C MET A 164 -2.45 -12.43 -0.13
N PHE A 165 -1.58 -13.21 -0.76
CA PHE A 165 -1.98 -14.39 -1.52
C PHE A 165 -1.59 -15.67 -0.76
N ILE A 166 -2.56 -16.56 -0.57
CA ILE A 166 -2.33 -17.91 -0.05
C ILE A 166 -2.64 -18.95 -1.13
N MET A 167 -1.70 -19.85 -1.40
CA MET A 167 -1.95 -21.09 -2.16
C MET A 167 -2.69 -22.07 -1.26
N THR A 168 -3.81 -22.62 -1.76
CA THR A 168 -4.60 -23.67 -1.09
C THR A 168 -5.61 -24.27 -2.08
N ASP A 169 -5.91 -25.56 -1.92
CA ASP A 169 -6.92 -26.27 -2.72
C ASP A 169 -8.35 -26.01 -2.19
N ALA A 170 -8.48 -25.36 -1.03
CA ALA A 170 -9.75 -25.07 -0.40
C ALA A 170 -10.60 -24.07 -1.22
N THR A 171 -11.82 -24.48 -1.56
CA THR A 171 -12.80 -23.57 -2.17
C THR A 171 -13.46 -22.70 -1.11
N ILE A 172 -13.19 -21.40 -1.16
CA ILE A 172 -13.87 -20.36 -0.39
C ILE A 172 -14.36 -19.29 -1.35
N GLU A 173 -15.59 -18.83 -1.14
CA GLU A 173 -16.20 -17.73 -1.89
C GLU A 173 -15.57 -16.38 -1.53
N ALA A 174 -15.69 -15.41 -2.45
CA ALA A 174 -15.42 -14.01 -2.15
C ALA A 174 -16.27 -13.51 -0.97
N ASP A 175 -15.83 -12.40 -0.39
CA ASP A 175 -16.38 -11.77 0.82
C ASP A 175 -16.35 -12.59 2.12
N THR A 176 -16.02 -13.89 2.07
CA THR A 176 -15.92 -14.75 3.26
C THR A 176 -14.85 -14.25 4.24
N LEU A 177 -15.23 -14.10 5.52
CA LEU A 177 -14.30 -13.86 6.62
C LEU A 177 -13.58 -15.14 7.04
N ILE A 178 -12.27 -15.06 7.29
CA ILE A 178 -11.43 -16.18 7.71
C ILE A 178 -10.47 -15.80 8.85
N ASP A 179 -10.36 -16.65 9.87
CA ASP A 179 -9.23 -16.59 10.80
C ASP A 179 -8.01 -17.17 10.08
N VAL A 180 -6.88 -16.46 10.07
CA VAL A 180 -5.64 -16.90 9.44
C VAL A 180 -4.51 -16.91 10.48
N LYS A 181 -3.61 -17.87 10.35
CA LYS A 181 -2.44 -18.06 11.20
C LYS A 181 -1.20 -18.38 10.37
N LEU A 182 -0.21 -17.50 10.39
CA LEU A 182 1.08 -17.66 9.71
C LEU A 182 2.11 -18.29 10.64
N SER A 183 3.00 -19.12 10.10
CA SER A 183 4.08 -19.79 10.84
C SER A 183 5.42 -19.10 10.56
N LEU A 184 6.06 -18.58 11.60
CA LEU A 184 7.21 -17.67 11.50
C LEU A 184 8.54 -18.36 11.89
N GLY A 185 9.00 -19.31 11.08
CA GLY A 185 10.28 -19.98 11.33
C GLY A 185 10.78 -20.92 10.23
N LYS A 186 12.06 -21.29 10.34
CA LYS A 186 12.67 -22.45 9.66
C LYS A 186 13.36 -23.31 10.73
N GLY A 187 13.25 -24.64 10.61
CA GLY A 187 13.83 -25.60 11.56
C GLY A 187 12.83 -26.17 12.57
N PHE A 188 13.14 -27.35 13.10
CA PHE A 188 12.18 -28.29 13.71
C PHE A 188 11.60 -27.90 15.09
N LEU A 189 12.00 -26.77 15.69
CA LEU A 189 11.93 -26.60 17.16
C LEU A 189 11.30 -25.31 17.72
N LYS A 190 10.69 -24.43 16.91
CA LYS A 190 9.92 -23.28 17.45
C LYS A 190 8.57 -23.03 16.80
N LYS A 191 7.56 -22.79 17.65
CA LYS A 191 6.14 -22.57 17.32
C LYS A 191 5.77 -21.08 17.15
N GLU A 192 6.72 -20.23 16.76
CA GLU A 192 6.40 -18.81 16.51
C GLU A 192 5.41 -18.71 15.33
N SER A 193 4.30 -18.02 15.59
CA SER A 193 3.19 -17.85 14.66
C SER A 193 2.42 -16.59 15.02
N VAL A 194 1.84 -15.93 14.01
CA VAL A 194 1.00 -14.73 14.16
C VAL A 194 -0.38 -14.98 13.55
N SER A 195 -1.40 -14.35 14.12
CA SER A 195 -2.80 -14.60 13.81
C SER A 195 -3.51 -13.30 13.42
N PHE A 196 -4.47 -13.36 12.51
CA PHE A 196 -5.26 -12.19 12.08
C PHE A 196 -6.61 -12.59 11.49
N LEU A 197 -7.56 -11.65 11.46
CA LEU A 197 -8.82 -11.76 10.73
C LEU A 197 -8.62 -11.26 9.30
N GLY A 198 -8.81 -12.14 8.32
CA GLY A 198 -8.79 -11.83 6.90
C GLY A 198 -10.18 -11.88 6.27
N LYS A 199 -10.30 -11.27 5.09
CA LYS A 199 -11.47 -11.39 4.20
C LYS A 199 -11.01 -11.83 2.81
N VAL A 200 -11.65 -12.84 2.24
CA VAL A 200 -11.40 -13.26 0.85
C VAL A 200 -11.92 -12.17 -0.09
N VAL A 201 -11.06 -11.65 -0.96
CA VAL A 201 -11.45 -10.69 -2.01
C VAL A 201 -11.66 -11.40 -3.34
N ARG A 202 -10.80 -12.38 -3.66
CA ARG A 202 -10.88 -13.13 -4.92
C ARG A 202 -10.27 -14.52 -4.78
N ARG A 203 -10.93 -15.53 -5.36
CA ARG A 203 -10.32 -16.83 -5.66
C ARG A 203 -9.51 -16.72 -6.95
N LEU A 204 -8.30 -17.28 -6.95
CA LEU A 204 -7.54 -17.54 -8.16
C LEU A 204 -7.63 -19.05 -8.43
N GLU A 205 -8.00 -19.39 -9.66
CA GLU A 205 -8.06 -20.77 -10.12
C GLU A 205 -6.64 -21.27 -10.46
N ALA A 206 -6.49 -22.59 -10.57
CA ALA A 206 -5.19 -23.16 -10.93
C ALA A 206 -4.88 -22.89 -12.40
N THR A 207 -3.63 -22.61 -12.70
CA THR A 207 -3.05 -22.53 -14.04
C THR A 207 -1.91 -23.54 -14.15
N GLU A 208 -1.40 -23.79 -15.37
CA GLU A 208 -0.29 -24.72 -15.58
C GLU A 208 0.98 -24.35 -14.78
N GLU A 209 1.14 -23.07 -14.46
CA GLU A 209 2.28 -22.53 -13.69
C GLU A 209 2.01 -22.37 -12.19
N MET A 210 0.75 -22.39 -11.72
CA MET A 210 0.40 -22.04 -10.34
C MET A 210 -0.85 -22.77 -9.81
N SER A 211 -0.73 -23.39 -8.63
CA SER A 211 -1.87 -23.97 -7.90
C SER A 211 -2.90 -22.90 -7.51
N SER A 212 -4.16 -23.32 -7.27
CA SER A 212 -5.21 -22.40 -6.83
C SER A 212 -4.90 -21.70 -5.52
N GLY A 213 -5.56 -20.57 -5.28
CA GLY A 213 -5.39 -19.84 -4.03
C GLY A 213 -6.40 -18.72 -3.83
N LEU A 214 -6.20 -17.98 -2.75
CA LEU A 214 -7.08 -16.92 -2.30
C LEU A 214 -6.29 -15.62 -2.13
N ALA A 215 -6.73 -14.56 -2.82
CA ALA A 215 -6.33 -13.20 -2.53
C ALA A 215 -7.18 -12.68 -1.36
N LEU A 216 -6.51 -12.33 -0.27
CA LEU A 216 -7.09 -11.90 0.99
C LEU A 216 -6.78 -10.44 1.25
N ILE A 217 -7.66 -9.73 1.96
CA ILE A 217 -7.30 -8.53 2.72
C ILE A 217 -7.18 -8.83 4.22
N ILE A 218 -6.29 -8.14 4.91
CA ILE A 218 -6.16 -8.17 6.37
C ILE A 218 -7.15 -7.13 6.91
N LEU A 219 -8.11 -7.56 7.74
CA LEU A 219 -9.07 -6.66 8.38
C LEU A 219 -8.63 -6.22 9.78
N HIS A 220 -8.16 -7.19 10.60
CA HIS A 220 -7.68 -6.93 11.95
C HIS A 220 -6.50 -7.84 12.30
N MET A 221 -5.44 -7.25 12.83
CA MET A 221 -4.27 -7.92 13.41
C MET A 221 -3.80 -7.06 14.57
N ASP A 222 -3.59 -7.65 15.75
CA ASP A 222 -3.16 -6.90 16.94
C ASP A 222 -1.72 -6.38 16.77
N ASP A 223 -1.40 -5.23 17.37
CA ASP A 223 -0.10 -4.56 17.18
C ASP A 223 1.10 -5.43 17.59
N ASP A 224 0.93 -6.29 18.61
CA ASP A 224 1.93 -7.30 18.99
C ASP A 224 2.16 -8.35 17.89
N GLU A 225 1.08 -8.85 17.27
CA GLU A 225 1.16 -9.81 16.17
C GLU A 225 1.79 -9.15 14.92
N MET A 226 1.46 -7.89 14.65
CA MET A 226 2.07 -7.08 13.58
C MET A 226 3.57 -6.88 13.85
N GLY A 227 3.96 -6.46 15.05
CA GLY A 227 5.36 -6.25 15.43
C GLY A 227 6.20 -7.54 15.39
N ARG A 228 5.59 -8.69 15.73
CA ARG A 228 6.21 -10.02 15.58
C ARG A 228 6.38 -10.41 14.11
N LEU A 229 5.37 -10.15 13.27
CA LEU A 229 5.40 -10.40 11.83
C LEU A 229 6.49 -9.57 11.15
N GLU A 230 6.50 -8.25 11.37
CA GLU A 230 7.55 -7.36 10.88
C GLU A 230 8.94 -7.87 11.29
N LYS A 231 9.12 -8.24 12.57
CA LYS A 231 10.42 -8.68 13.12
C LYS A 231 10.91 -9.98 12.48
N HIS A 232 10.01 -10.79 11.94
CA HIS A 232 10.35 -11.93 11.10
C HIS A 232 10.77 -11.50 9.68
N LEU A 233 10.02 -10.59 9.05
CA LEU A 233 10.31 -10.09 7.69
C LEU A 233 11.67 -9.37 7.62
N LYS A 234 12.01 -8.52 8.61
CA LYS A 234 13.34 -7.89 8.80
C LYS A 234 14.53 -8.88 8.83
N ARG A 235 14.28 -10.17 9.06
CA ARG A 235 15.29 -11.25 9.07
C ARG A 235 15.35 -12.04 7.77
N HIS A 236 14.32 -11.94 6.94
CA HIS A 236 14.24 -12.60 5.65
C HIS A 236 14.91 -11.77 4.55
N GLU A 237 14.67 -10.44 4.52
CA GLU A 237 15.35 -9.52 3.59
C GLU A 237 16.88 -9.53 3.77
N LYS A 238 17.40 -9.61 5.01
CA LYS A 238 18.85 -9.64 5.29
C LYS A 238 19.56 -10.97 4.91
N LYS A 239 18.93 -11.80 4.09
CA LYS A 239 19.42 -13.13 3.66
C LYS A 239 19.13 -13.45 2.19
N SER A 240 18.70 -12.45 1.43
CA SER A 240 18.60 -12.46 -0.04
C SER A 240 19.51 -11.39 -0.62
#